data_AF-A0A7X1NBQ0-F1
#
_entry.id   AF-A0A7X1NBQ0-F1
#
_cell.length_a   1.000
_cell.length_b   1.000
_cell.length_c   1.000
_cell.angle_alpha   90.00
_cell.angle_beta   90.00
_cell.angle_gamma   90.00
#
_symmetry.space_group_name_H-M   'P 1'
#
loop_
_entity.id
_entity.type
_entity.pdbx_description
1 polymer ?
#
loop_
_entity_poly.entity_id
_entity_poly.type
_entity_poly.pdbx_seq_one_letter_code
_entity_poly.pdbx_strand_id
1 'polypeptide(L)'
;MTNTKEQSLRLVVEKWLGFNPSKTARITAFGRTVSGGSRYVCVATAHDSEQLALFFFRHGDGCWRVFPPSPTFPEMTPERLAA
;
A
#
# COMPACT_ATOMS: atom_id res chain seq x y z
N MET A 1 3.55 10.32 -16.42
CA MET A 1 2.07 10.27 -16.33
C MET A 1 1.68 9.76 -14.95
N THR A 2 1.09 10.61 -14.10
CA THR A 2 0.57 10.19 -12.79
C THR A 2 -0.73 9.42 -13.01
N ASN A 3 -0.77 8.12 -12.65
CA ASN A 3 -2.00 7.34 -12.68
C ASN A 3 -2.88 7.76 -11.48
N THR A 4 -3.72 8.77 -11.68
CA THR A 4 -4.58 9.33 -10.63
C THR A 4 -5.52 8.31 -10.00
N LYS A 5 -5.86 7.23 -10.73
CA LYS A 5 -6.68 6.13 -10.19
C LYS A 5 -5.94 5.37 -9.09
N GLU A 6 -4.64 5.19 -9.24
CA GLU A 6 -3.81 4.48 -8.25
C GLU A 6 -3.55 5.31 -6.99
N GLN A 7 -3.81 6.62 -7.02
CA GLN A 7 -3.75 7.47 -5.83
C GLN A 7 -5.01 7.36 -4.95
N SER A 8 -6.13 6.93 -5.52
CA SER A 8 -7.36 6.68 -4.76
C SER A 8 -7.34 5.29 -4.15
N LEU A 9 -7.27 5.23 -2.81
CA LEU A 9 -7.35 3.96 -2.09
C LEU A 9 -8.58 3.15 -2.50
N ARG A 10 -9.74 3.81 -2.64
CA ARG A 10 -10.99 3.16 -3.03
C ARG A 10 -10.87 2.43 -4.37
N LEU A 11 -10.32 3.08 -5.39
CA LEU A 11 -10.18 2.49 -6.72
C LEU A 11 -9.20 1.32 -6.74
N VAL A 12 -8.11 1.41 -5.97
CA VAL A 12 -7.14 0.31 -5.84
C VAL A 12 -7.76 -0.86 -5.05
N VAL A 13 -8.53 -0.58 -4.00
CA VAL A 13 -9.26 -1.61 -3.25
C VAL A 13 -10.26 -2.33 -4.16
N GLU A 14 -11.08 -1.60 -4.91
CA GLU A 14 -12.04 -2.16 -5.86
C GLU A 14 -11.35 -3.00 -6.96
N LYS A 15 -10.16 -2.58 -7.42
CA LYS A 15 -9.35 -3.34 -8.39
C LYS A 15 -8.87 -4.69 -7.84
N TRP A 16 -8.44 -4.76 -6.58
CA TRP A 16 -7.82 -5.96 -6.00
C TRP A 16 -8.82 -6.88 -5.30
N LEU A 17 -9.81 -6.34 -4.60
CA LEU A 17 -10.82 -7.10 -3.86
C LEU A 17 -12.09 -7.35 -4.67
N GLY A 18 -12.17 -6.79 -5.89
CA GLY A 18 -13.36 -6.78 -6.72
C GLY A 18 -14.38 -5.74 -6.26
N PHE A 19 -15.12 -5.18 -7.21
CA PHE A 19 -16.32 -4.42 -6.90
C PHE A 19 -17.47 -5.40 -6.67
N ASN A 20 -17.97 -5.47 -5.43
CA ASN A 20 -19.23 -6.15 -5.18
C ASN A 20 -20.12 -5.25 -4.29
N PRO A 21 -21.21 -4.69 -4.83
CA PRO A 21 -22.09 -3.79 -4.08
C PRO A 21 -22.78 -4.48 -2.89
N SER A 22 -22.78 -5.81 -2.83
CA SER A 22 -23.29 -6.59 -1.70
C SER A 22 -22.22 -6.92 -0.63
N LYS A 23 -20.92 -6.74 -0.92
CA LYS A 23 -19.82 -7.04 0.00
C LYS A 23 -19.23 -5.74 0.55
N THR A 24 -19.32 -5.53 1.86
CA THR A 24 -18.74 -4.34 2.52
C THR A 24 -17.24 -4.53 2.77
N ALA A 25 -16.40 -3.77 2.07
CA ALA A 25 -15.00 -3.64 2.43
C ALA A 25 -14.85 -2.82 3.73
N ARG A 26 -14.04 -3.30 4.68
CA ARG A 26 -13.81 -2.67 5.98
C ARG A 26 -12.32 -2.52 6.25
N ILE A 27 -11.94 -1.38 6.82
CA ILE A 27 -10.57 -1.18 7.31
C ILE A 27 -10.46 -1.90 8.65
N THR A 28 -9.52 -2.84 8.76
CA THR A 28 -9.27 -3.63 9.98
C THR A 28 -8.00 -3.19 10.72
N ALA A 29 -7.05 -2.59 10.01
CA ALA A 29 -5.85 -2.01 10.60
C ALA A 29 -5.36 -0.83 9.76
N PHE A 30 -4.62 0.09 10.37
CA PHE A 30 -3.94 1.17 9.67
C PHE A 30 -2.76 1.67 10.51
N GLY A 31 -1.77 2.26 9.85
CA GLY A 31 -0.60 2.76 10.55
C GLY A 31 0.48 3.29 9.62
N ARG A 32 1.72 3.23 10.11
CA ARG A 32 2.93 3.58 9.36
C ARG A 32 3.94 2.46 9.44
N THR A 33 4.70 2.23 8.37
CA THR A 33 5.82 1.29 8.36
C THR A 33 6.99 1.86 9.16
N VAL A 34 7.71 1.00 9.88
CA VAL A 34 8.90 1.38 10.66
C VAL A 34 10.00 1.88 9.73
N SER A 35 10.26 1.15 8.64
CA SER A 35 11.15 1.57 7.56
C SER A 35 10.43 2.52 6.60
N GLY A 36 10.88 3.78 6.53
CA GLY A 36 10.38 4.77 5.57
C GLY A 36 9.10 5.52 5.95
N GLY A 37 8.44 5.18 7.08
CA GLY A 37 7.32 5.96 7.62
C GLY A 37 6.05 5.98 6.76
N SER A 38 5.97 5.11 5.76
CA SER A 38 4.89 5.08 4.78
C SER A 38 3.58 4.61 5.39
N ARG A 39 2.48 5.28 5.03
CA ARG A 39 1.14 4.91 5.53
C ARG A 39 0.73 3.57 4.96
N TYR A 40 0.09 2.74 5.77
CA TYR A 40 -0.58 1.53 5.30
C TYR A 40 -1.98 1.40 5.87
N VAL A 41 -2.83 0.65 5.17
CA VAL A 41 -4.15 0.23 5.62
C VAL A 41 -4.33 -1.25 5.30
N CYS A 42 -4.99 -2.01 6.17
CA CYS A 42 -5.47 -3.35 5.91
C CYS A 42 -6.97 -3.27 5.66
N VAL A 43 -7.42 -3.81 4.53
CA VAL A 43 -8.82 -3.84 4.14
C VAL A 43 -9.24 -5.29 4.05
N ALA A 44 -10.28 -5.64 4.80
CA ALA A 44 -10.92 -6.95 4.75
C ALA A 44 -12.27 -6.88 4.04
N THR A 45 -12.61 -7.96 3.34
CA THR A 45 -13.92 -8.18 2.71
C THR A 45 -14.33 -9.64 2.89
N ALA A 46 -15.62 -9.93 2.78
CA ALA A 46 -16.12 -11.31 2.72
C ALA A 46 -16.24 -11.71 1.25
N HIS A 47 -15.58 -12.79 0.82
CA HIS A 47 -15.65 -13.33 -0.51
C HIS A 47 -16.14 -14.79 -0.46
N ASP A 48 -17.36 -15.05 -0.94
CA ASP A 48 -17.93 -16.40 -1.13
C ASP A 48 -17.83 -17.29 0.12
N SER A 49 -18.19 -16.71 1.26
CA SER A 49 -18.11 -17.30 2.61
C SER A 49 -16.73 -17.31 3.27
N GLU A 50 -15.69 -16.84 2.57
CA GLU A 50 -14.35 -16.67 3.12
C GLU A 50 -14.03 -15.20 3.43
N GLN A 51 -13.10 -14.96 4.35
CA GLN A 51 -12.64 -13.61 4.68
C GLN A 51 -11.31 -13.34 3.96
N LEU A 52 -11.27 -12.37 3.06
CA LEU A 52 -10.05 -11.93 2.39
C LEU A 52 -9.59 -10.58 2.99
N ALA A 53 -8.30 -10.45 3.28
CA ALA A 53 -7.70 -9.19 3.71
C ALA A 53 -6.44 -8.87 2.91
N LEU A 54 -6.28 -7.60 2.52
CA LEU A 54 -5.10 -7.10 1.83
C LEU A 54 -4.57 -5.84 2.51
N PHE A 55 -3.24 -5.74 2.54
CA PHE A 55 -2.55 -4.52 2.93
C PHE A 55 -2.31 -3.63 1.70
N PHE A 56 -2.59 -2.34 1.86
CA PHE A 56 -2.30 -1.31 0.88
C PHE A 56 -1.35 -0.30 1.50
N PHE A 57 -0.26 -0.04 0.82
CA PHE A 57 0.80 0.86 1.25
C PHE A 57 0.81 2.10 0.37
N ARG A 58 0.93 3.28 0.98
CA ARG A 58 1.06 4.55 0.28
C ARG A 58 2.53 4.80 -0.01
N HIS A 59 2.86 4.93 -1.30
CA HIS A 59 4.21 5.17 -1.78
C HIS A 59 4.50 6.68 -1.90
N GLY A 60 5.77 7.04 -2.13
CA GLY A 60 6.22 8.43 -2.20
C GLY A 60 5.59 9.24 -3.35
N ASP A 61 5.16 8.57 -4.42
CA ASP A 61 4.42 9.15 -5.54
C ASP A 61 2.92 9.35 -5.26
N GLY A 62 2.48 9.02 -4.04
CA GLY A 62 1.10 9.13 -3.58
C GLY A 62 0.20 7.96 -4.00
N CYS A 63 0.69 7.03 -4.80
CA CYS A 63 -0.04 5.84 -5.24
C CYS A 63 -0.13 4.80 -4.11
N TRP A 64 -1.22 4.02 -4.12
CA TRP A 64 -1.42 2.87 -3.26
C TRP A 64 -1.03 1.59 -3.99
N ARG A 65 -0.29 0.71 -3.31
CA ARG A 65 0.16 -0.59 -3.84
C ARG A 65 0.04 -1.68 -2.78
N VAL A 66 -0.06 -2.95 -3.19
CA VAL A 66 -0.19 -4.11 -2.28
C VAL A 66 1.16 -4.62 -1.73
N PHE A 67 2.25 -3.93 -2.07
CA PHE A 67 3.59 -4.22 -1.57
C PHE A 67 4.16 -2.99 -0.85
N PRO A 68 4.98 -3.19 0.19
CA PRO A 68 5.59 -2.09 0.91
C PRO A 68 6.51 -1.28 -0.01
N PRO A 69 6.66 0.03 0.22
CA PRO A 69 7.66 0.81 -0.49
C PRO A 69 9.05 0.28 -0.18
N SER A 70 9.96 0.39 -1.17
CA SER A 70 11.35 -0.02 -0.97
C SER A 70 11.90 0.68 0.27
N PRO A 71 12.51 -0.07 1.21
CA PRO A 71 13.16 0.56 2.34
C PRO A 71 14.18 1.55 1.78
N THR A 72 14.17 2.76 2.33
CA THR A 72 15.26 3.71 2.10
C THR A 72 16.46 3.12 2.82
N PHE A 73 17.23 2.28 2.13
CA PHE A 73 18.55 1.92 2.63
C PHE A 73 19.33 3.23 2.78
N PRO A 74 20.10 3.42 3.86
CA PRO A 74 21.07 4.51 3.86
C PRO A 74 21.85 4.41 2.55
N GLU A 75 21.82 5.47 1.75
CA GLU A 75 22.69 5.57 0.59
C GLU A 75 24.10 5.31 1.11
N MET A 76 24.69 4.19 0.72
CA MET A 76 26.13 4.01 0.89
C MET A 76 26.76 5.03 -0.04
N THR A 77 26.97 6.24 0.46
CA THR A 77 27.90 7.17 -0.16
C THR A 77 29.25 6.48 -0.12
N PRO A 78 29.84 6.08 -1.25
CA PRO A 78 31.20 5.57 -1.22
C PRO A 78 32.07 6.73 -0.73
N GLU A 79 32.55 6.65 0.51
CA GLU A 79 33.58 7.56 0.98
C GLU A 79 34.73 7.50 -0.04
N ARG A 80 35.00 8.64 -0.69
CA ARG A 80 36.23 8.78 -1.46
C ARG A 80 37.37 8.73 -0.46
N LEU A 81 37.94 7.55 -0.24
CA LEU A 81 39.25 7.37 0.36
C LEU A 81 40.25 8.12 -0.52
N ALA A 82 40.50 9.38 -0.15
CA ALA A 82 41.59 10.16 -0.71
C ALA A 82 42.90 9.54 -0.21
N ALA A 83 43.74 9.13 -1.16
CA ALA A 83 45.11 8.69 -0.92
C ALA A 83 46.04 9.89 -0.69
#